data_AF-A0AAN0VGI3-F1
#
_entry.id   AF-A0AAN0VGI3-F1
#
_cell.length_a   1.000
_cell.length_b   1.000
_cell.length_c   1.000
_cell.angle_alpha   90.00
_cell.angle_beta   90.00
_cell.angle_gamma   90.00
#
_symmetry.space_group_name_H-M   'P 1'
#
loop_
_entity.id
_entity.type
_entity.pdbx_description
1 polymer ?
#
loop_
_entity_poly.entity_id
_entity_poly.type
_entity_poly.pdbx_seq_one_letter_code
_entity_poly.pdbx_strand_id
1 'polypeptide(L)'
;MKHWRIEDVPWSDFDPALVDPAIVPLVKAAAMVERNGTDYAVYLNGVFRDDPDFSGAADRWAVEEVQHGDALGKWASLADPDWNYEAAFARYKAGYQIDLSANASIRGSRTGELIARCMVETGTSSYYTALGDATEEPVLKHICKLIAADEYRHFKLFYDHMRRYLDREKIGFLSRLRIAAGRIGESEDDELAFAYHCGNEAENTPYSHERCIAAYMSQAMGYYRYHHIQRATGMVFKSVGLMPHGRLSTLSTKLAWALMQRRRKHFLRQPAGKDAAMQMQSLAKAA
;
A
#
# COMPACT_ATOMS: atom_id res chain seq x y z
N MET A 1 -17.18 -6.89 -15.43
CA MET A 1 -17.46 -7.18 -14.00
C MET A 1 -18.03 -5.92 -13.38
N LYS A 2 -19.00 -6.04 -12.48
CA LYS A 2 -19.55 -4.88 -11.76
C LYS A 2 -18.48 -4.42 -10.75
N HIS A 3 -18.13 -3.13 -10.77
CA HIS A 3 -17.28 -2.54 -9.71
C HIS A 3 -18.08 -2.56 -8.41
N TRP A 4 -17.43 -2.98 -7.31
CA TRP A 4 -18.07 -2.98 -5.99
C TRP A 4 -18.20 -1.55 -5.49
N ARG A 5 -19.16 -1.31 -4.62
CA ARG A 5 -19.34 -0.04 -3.92
C ARG A 5 -19.27 -0.26 -2.42
N ILE A 6 -18.96 0.79 -1.67
CA ILE A 6 -18.82 0.69 -0.20
C ILE A 6 -20.09 0.13 0.47
N GLU A 7 -21.26 0.38 -0.10
CA GLU A 7 -22.55 -0.17 0.34
C GLU A 7 -22.70 -1.70 0.11
N ASP A 8 -21.91 -2.29 -0.78
CA ASP A 8 -21.93 -3.74 -1.06
C ASP A 8 -21.13 -4.54 -0.01
N VAL A 9 -20.32 -3.87 0.83
CA VAL A 9 -19.56 -4.51 1.91
C VAL A 9 -20.54 -4.98 3.01
N PRO A 10 -20.40 -6.21 3.56
CA PRO A 10 -21.35 -6.78 4.52
C PRO A 10 -21.16 -6.20 5.93
N TRP A 11 -21.40 -4.91 6.12
CA TRP A 11 -21.16 -4.20 7.39
C TRP A 11 -21.91 -4.78 8.59
N SER A 12 -23.03 -5.47 8.38
CA SER A 12 -23.79 -6.16 9.42
C SER A 12 -23.02 -7.30 10.08
N ASP A 13 -22.00 -7.82 9.40
CA ASP A 13 -21.23 -8.96 9.87
C ASP A 13 -20.07 -8.52 10.78
N PHE A 14 -19.88 -7.20 10.98
CA PHE A 14 -18.81 -6.68 11.83
C PHE A 14 -18.92 -7.23 13.25
N ASP A 15 -17.84 -7.87 13.71
CA ASP A 15 -17.76 -8.43 15.05
C ASP A 15 -16.58 -7.83 15.83
N PRO A 16 -16.82 -6.94 16.82
CA PRO A 16 -15.76 -6.34 17.61
C PRO A 16 -14.94 -7.38 18.39
N ALA A 17 -15.49 -8.55 18.70
CA ALA A 17 -14.76 -9.61 19.40
C ALA A 17 -13.71 -10.32 18.52
N LEU A 18 -13.81 -10.18 17.19
CA LEU A 18 -12.87 -10.76 16.23
C LEU A 18 -11.82 -9.76 15.71
N VAL A 19 -11.88 -8.49 16.15
CA VAL A 19 -10.90 -7.48 15.79
C VAL A 19 -9.55 -7.81 16.44
N ASP A 20 -8.50 -7.95 15.63
CA ASP A 20 -7.11 -7.94 16.12
C ASP A 20 -6.68 -6.49 16.39
N PRO A 21 -6.46 -6.09 17.66
CA PRO A 21 -6.06 -4.72 17.99
C PRO A 21 -4.75 -4.30 17.32
N ALA A 22 -3.89 -5.25 16.95
CA ALA A 22 -2.64 -4.97 16.27
C ALA A 22 -2.81 -4.54 14.80
N ILE A 23 -3.94 -4.89 14.18
CA ILE A 23 -4.25 -4.52 12.79
C ILE A 23 -4.81 -3.09 12.72
N VAL A 24 -5.52 -2.64 13.76
CA VAL A 24 -6.22 -1.34 13.76
C VAL A 24 -5.29 -0.17 13.41
N PRO A 25 -4.10 -0.01 14.02
CA PRO A 25 -3.19 1.08 13.67
C PRO A 25 -2.71 1.07 12.22
N LEU A 26 -2.60 -0.12 11.63
CA LEU A 26 -2.19 -0.30 10.24
C LEU A 26 -3.31 0.10 9.28
N VAL A 27 -4.55 -0.31 9.58
CA VAL A 27 -5.72 0.03 8.76
C VAL A 27 -6.01 1.52 8.81
N LYS A 28 -5.85 2.17 9.97
CA LYS A 28 -5.96 3.63 10.08
C LYS A 28 -4.99 4.35 9.15
N ALA A 29 -3.71 3.94 9.15
CA ALA A 29 -2.70 4.52 8.27
C ALA A 29 -3.03 4.27 6.79
N ALA A 30 -3.37 3.02 6.44
CA ALA A 30 -3.75 2.64 5.08
C ALA A 30 -4.97 3.44 4.58
N ALA A 31 -6.00 3.64 5.41
CA ALA A 31 -7.19 4.41 5.07
C ALA A 31 -6.90 5.84 4.59
N MET A 32 -5.83 6.46 5.09
CA MET A 32 -5.42 7.80 4.66
C MET A 32 -4.57 7.78 3.39
N VAL A 33 -3.67 6.81 3.26
CA VAL A 33 -2.83 6.66 2.06
C VAL A 33 -3.69 6.34 0.84
N GLU A 34 -4.60 5.37 0.92
CA GLU A 34 -5.47 5.01 -0.21
C GLU A 34 -6.37 6.19 -0.61
N ARG A 35 -6.93 6.90 0.38
CA ARG A 35 -7.79 8.06 0.09
C ARG A 35 -7.05 9.21 -0.61
N ASN A 36 -5.71 9.21 -0.60
CA ASN A 36 -4.89 10.20 -1.28
C ASN A 36 -4.77 9.97 -2.81
N GLY A 37 -5.47 8.98 -3.38
CA GLY A 37 -5.42 8.67 -4.82
C GLY A 37 -5.75 9.85 -5.76
N THR A 38 -6.54 10.83 -5.30
CA THR A 38 -6.88 12.03 -6.09
C THR A 38 -5.65 12.88 -6.43
N ASP A 39 -4.78 13.14 -5.45
CA ASP A 39 -3.58 13.95 -5.66
C ASP A 39 -2.63 13.23 -6.63
N TYR A 40 -2.53 11.91 -6.51
CA TYR A 40 -1.76 11.09 -7.45
C TYR A 40 -2.31 11.11 -8.87
N ALA A 41 -3.63 11.16 -9.06
CA ALA A 41 -4.22 11.31 -10.38
C ALA A 41 -3.90 12.67 -11.00
N VAL A 42 -3.91 13.75 -10.21
CA VAL A 42 -3.47 15.08 -10.68
C VAL A 42 -2.01 15.03 -11.14
N TYR A 43 -1.11 14.47 -10.33
CA TYR A 43 0.30 14.27 -10.71
C TYR A 43 0.43 13.46 -12.00
N LEU A 44 -0.25 12.31 -12.09
CA LEU A 44 -0.20 11.45 -13.27
C LEU A 44 -0.75 12.16 -14.52
N ASN A 45 -1.84 12.91 -14.40
CA ASN A 45 -2.39 13.70 -15.50
C ASN A 45 -1.41 14.80 -15.97
N GLY A 46 -0.61 15.37 -15.07
CA GLY A 46 0.47 16.29 -15.43
C GLY A 46 1.58 15.61 -16.25
N VAL A 47 2.06 14.45 -15.80
CA VAL A 47 3.11 13.67 -16.47
C VAL A 47 2.66 13.13 -17.84
N PHE A 48 1.39 12.75 -17.97
CA PHE A 48 0.80 12.09 -19.14
C PHE A 48 -0.19 12.98 -19.91
N ARG A 49 -0.02 14.30 -19.83
CA ARG A 49 -0.98 15.31 -20.32
C ARG A 49 -1.44 15.22 -21.78
N ASP A 50 -0.71 14.50 -22.63
CA ASP A 50 -0.97 14.26 -24.06
C ASP A 50 -1.51 12.86 -24.35
N ASP A 51 -1.83 12.07 -23.32
CA ASP A 51 -2.42 10.73 -23.43
C ASP A 51 -3.80 10.68 -22.75
N PRO A 52 -4.88 11.09 -23.46
CA PRO A 52 -6.22 11.15 -22.89
C PRO A 52 -6.76 9.76 -22.47
N ASP A 53 -6.28 8.69 -23.11
CA ASP A 53 -6.67 7.32 -22.73
C ASP A 53 -6.11 6.97 -21.35
N PHE A 54 -4.85 7.31 -21.09
CA PHE A 54 -4.26 7.11 -19.76
C PHE A 54 -4.85 8.06 -18.73
N SER A 55 -5.07 9.34 -19.05
CA SER A 55 -5.69 10.28 -18.12
C SER A 55 -7.07 9.80 -17.64
N GLY A 56 -7.94 9.39 -18.56
CA GLY A 56 -9.23 8.84 -18.17
C GLY A 56 -9.12 7.54 -17.36
N ALA A 57 -8.06 6.75 -17.57
CA ALA A 57 -7.81 5.56 -16.77
C ALA A 57 -7.31 5.90 -15.35
N ALA A 58 -6.43 6.89 -15.21
CA ALA A 58 -5.94 7.40 -13.94
C ALA A 58 -7.07 8.03 -13.11
N ASP A 59 -7.98 8.78 -13.73
CA ASP A 59 -9.12 9.38 -13.03
C ASP A 59 -10.07 8.31 -12.45
N ARG A 60 -10.33 7.24 -13.21
CA ARG A 60 -11.15 6.11 -12.71
C ARG A 60 -10.45 5.34 -11.60
N TRP A 61 -9.15 5.10 -11.75
CA TRP A 61 -8.30 4.50 -10.71
C TRP A 61 -8.42 5.30 -9.41
N ALA A 62 -8.31 6.64 -9.47
CA ALA A 62 -8.39 7.51 -8.29
C ALA A 62 -9.71 7.40 -7.52
N VAL A 63 -10.82 7.20 -8.25
CA VAL A 63 -12.14 6.98 -7.63
C VAL A 63 -12.18 5.65 -6.88
N GLU A 64 -11.56 4.61 -7.43
CA GLU A 64 -11.44 3.30 -6.76
C GLU A 64 -10.57 3.42 -5.50
N GLU A 65 -9.43 4.11 -5.57
CA GLU A 65 -8.54 4.35 -4.41
C GLU A 65 -9.22 5.13 -3.27
N VAL A 66 -9.98 6.18 -3.58
CA VAL A 66 -10.76 6.91 -2.57
C VAL A 66 -11.76 5.99 -1.87
N GLN A 67 -12.42 5.10 -2.63
CA GLN A 67 -13.34 4.12 -2.04
C GLN A 67 -12.63 3.11 -1.14
N HIS A 68 -11.40 2.69 -1.48
CA HIS A 68 -10.59 1.82 -0.63
C HIS A 68 -10.31 2.51 0.71
N GLY A 69 -9.87 3.77 0.66
CA GLY A 69 -9.64 4.60 1.83
C GLY A 69 -10.88 4.75 2.71
N ASP A 70 -12.03 5.10 2.11
CA ASP A 70 -13.30 5.28 2.83
C ASP A 70 -13.79 3.97 3.47
N ALA A 71 -13.63 2.82 2.80
CA ALA A 71 -14.00 1.51 3.35
C ALA A 71 -13.11 1.14 4.55
N LEU A 72 -11.80 1.34 4.44
CA LEU A 72 -10.86 1.10 5.54
C LEU A 72 -11.10 2.06 6.70
N GLY A 73 -11.35 3.34 6.42
CA GLY A 73 -11.66 4.36 7.41
C GLY A 73 -12.93 4.02 8.19
N LYS A 74 -14.00 3.64 7.48
CA LYS A 74 -15.25 3.19 8.12
C LYS A 74 -15.05 1.96 8.99
N TRP A 75 -14.31 0.96 8.52
CA TRP A 75 -13.98 -0.22 9.34
C TRP A 75 -13.19 0.16 10.60
N ALA A 76 -12.17 1.01 10.46
CA ALA A 76 -11.34 1.42 11.58
C ALA A 76 -12.10 2.26 12.61
N SER A 77 -13.08 3.07 12.21
CA SER A 77 -13.97 3.77 13.14
C SER A 77 -14.97 2.84 13.85
N LEU A 78 -15.28 1.66 13.31
CA LEU A 78 -16.04 0.63 14.03
C LEU A 78 -15.15 -0.10 15.04
N ALA A 79 -13.89 -0.37 14.66
CA ALA A 79 -12.90 -1.05 15.51
C ALA A 79 -12.35 -0.16 16.63
N ASP A 80 -12.30 1.15 16.42
CA ASP A 80 -11.92 2.16 17.41
C ASP A 80 -12.92 3.34 17.35
N PRO A 81 -14.01 3.28 18.14
CA PRO A 81 -15.07 4.31 18.13
C PRO A 81 -14.61 5.71 18.54
N ASP A 82 -13.48 5.83 19.24
CA ASP A 82 -12.94 7.13 19.66
C ASP A 82 -12.09 7.79 18.54
N TRP A 83 -11.78 7.05 17.47
CA TRP A 83 -10.99 7.56 16.36
C TRP A 83 -11.84 8.32 15.33
N ASN A 84 -11.54 9.60 15.16
CA ASN A 84 -12.15 10.45 14.15
C ASN A 84 -11.37 10.37 12.82
N TYR A 85 -11.87 9.55 11.89
CA TYR A 85 -11.25 9.36 10.57
C TYR A 85 -11.08 10.67 9.80
N GLU A 86 -12.10 11.53 9.79
CA GLU A 86 -12.07 12.75 8.99
C GLU A 86 -11.08 13.78 9.52
N ALA A 87 -10.95 13.89 10.84
CA ALA A 87 -9.94 14.73 11.47
C ALA A 87 -8.51 14.20 11.18
N ALA A 88 -8.31 12.87 11.27
CA ALA A 88 -7.03 12.25 10.97
C ALA A 88 -6.63 12.46 9.49
N PHE A 89 -7.56 12.25 8.55
CA PHE A 89 -7.32 12.47 7.13
C PHE A 89 -7.08 13.95 6.80
N ALA A 90 -7.80 14.88 7.43
CA ALA A 90 -7.54 16.31 7.27
C ALA A 90 -6.14 16.69 7.76
N ARG A 91 -5.70 16.17 8.91
CA ARG A 91 -4.33 16.36 9.43
C ARG A 91 -3.28 15.79 8.47
N TYR A 92 -3.52 14.58 7.96
CA TYR A 92 -2.65 13.95 6.98
C TYR A 92 -2.50 14.79 5.71
N LYS A 93 -3.62 15.21 5.10
CA LYS A 93 -3.61 16.03 3.87
C LYS A 93 -2.98 17.41 4.06
N ALA A 94 -3.07 17.97 5.27
CA ALA A 94 -2.43 19.24 5.57
C ALA A 94 -0.90 19.13 5.68
N GLY A 95 -0.38 17.97 6.12
CA GLY A 95 1.04 17.79 6.39
C GLY A 95 1.84 17.02 5.34
N TYR A 96 1.18 16.20 4.50
CA TYR A 96 1.81 15.50 3.39
C TYR A 96 1.27 16.01 2.06
N GLN A 97 2.16 16.52 1.21
CA GLN A 97 1.83 17.07 -0.10
C GLN A 97 2.82 16.57 -1.14
N ILE A 98 2.30 16.19 -2.30
CA ILE A 98 3.12 15.87 -3.47
C ILE A 98 3.14 17.07 -4.43
N ASP A 99 4.11 17.09 -5.35
CA ASP A 99 4.17 18.14 -6.38
C ASP A 99 3.08 17.93 -7.44
N LEU A 100 1.96 18.64 -7.27
CA LEU A 100 0.83 18.63 -8.21
C LEU A 100 1.09 19.43 -9.49
N SER A 101 2.19 20.19 -9.56
CA SER A 101 2.57 20.95 -10.75
C SER A 101 3.48 20.18 -11.71
N ALA A 102 3.85 18.96 -11.35
CA ALA A 102 4.76 18.12 -12.12
C ALA A 102 4.24 17.87 -13.54
N ASN A 103 5.06 18.17 -14.54
CA ASN A 103 4.79 17.90 -15.96
C ASN A 103 5.75 16.86 -16.55
N ALA A 104 6.62 16.28 -15.71
CA ALA A 104 7.58 15.25 -16.06
C ALA A 104 7.74 14.28 -14.87
N SER A 105 7.99 13.01 -15.17
CA SER A 105 8.16 12.00 -14.12
C SER A 105 9.50 12.18 -13.40
N ILE A 106 9.46 12.07 -12.06
CA ILE A 106 10.66 11.97 -11.21
C ILE A 106 11.48 10.68 -11.48
N ARG A 107 10.92 9.73 -12.23
CA ARG A 107 11.57 8.48 -12.66
C ARG A 107 12.28 8.65 -14.01
N GLY A 108 12.37 9.87 -14.52
CA GLY A 108 13.10 10.26 -15.72
C GLY A 108 12.45 9.88 -17.05
N SER A 109 11.37 9.09 -17.03
CA SER A 109 10.62 8.70 -18.23
C SER A 109 9.20 8.26 -17.86
N ARG A 110 8.28 8.27 -18.82
CA ARG A 110 6.90 7.80 -18.60
C ARG A 110 6.83 6.30 -18.39
N THR A 111 7.66 5.53 -19.10
CA THR A 111 7.82 4.10 -18.82
C THR A 111 8.32 3.89 -17.39
N GLY A 112 9.27 4.70 -16.93
CA GLY A 112 9.78 4.65 -15.57
C GLY A 112 8.72 4.93 -14.52
N GLU A 113 7.87 5.92 -14.73
CA GLU A 113 6.72 6.21 -13.87
C GLU A 113 5.79 5.00 -13.75
N LEU A 114 5.42 4.39 -14.88
CA LEU A 114 4.49 3.26 -14.90
C LEU A 114 5.10 1.99 -14.30
N ILE A 115 6.42 1.80 -14.39
CA ILE A 115 7.12 0.73 -13.65
C ILE A 115 7.02 0.98 -12.14
N ALA A 116 7.23 2.22 -11.69
CA ALA A 116 7.10 2.57 -10.27
C ALA A 116 5.67 2.33 -9.78
N ARG A 117 4.64 2.72 -10.54
CA ARG A 117 3.22 2.42 -10.23
C ARG A 117 2.96 0.92 -10.17
N CYS A 118 3.47 0.12 -11.11
CA CYS A 118 3.40 -1.34 -11.02
C CYS A 118 4.00 -1.90 -9.71
N MET A 119 5.04 -1.26 -9.13
CA MET A 119 5.60 -1.69 -7.84
C MET A 119 4.70 -1.35 -6.67
N VAL A 120 4.05 -0.18 -6.71
CA VAL A 120 3.04 0.22 -5.71
C VAL A 120 1.90 -0.79 -5.71
N GLU A 121 1.27 -1.04 -6.86
CA GLU A 121 0.15 -1.99 -6.98
C GLU A 121 0.52 -3.43 -6.61
N THR A 122 1.76 -3.82 -6.88
CA THR A 122 2.27 -5.13 -6.45
C THR A 122 2.40 -5.21 -4.93
N GLY A 123 2.87 -4.13 -4.31
CA GLY A 123 3.00 -3.99 -2.87
C GLY A 123 1.63 -4.01 -2.17
N THR A 124 0.70 -3.15 -2.61
CA THR A 124 -0.65 -3.01 -2.03
C THR A 124 -1.46 -4.30 -2.21
N SER A 125 -1.44 -4.92 -3.40
CA SER A 125 -2.12 -6.21 -3.63
C SER A 125 -1.61 -7.30 -2.67
N SER A 126 -0.29 -7.37 -2.49
CA SER A 126 0.34 -8.33 -1.57
C SER A 126 0.05 -8.02 -0.10
N TYR A 127 0.01 -6.74 0.26
CA TYR A 127 -0.30 -6.25 1.60
C TYR A 127 -1.73 -6.62 2.02
N TYR A 128 -2.74 -6.30 1.20
CA TYR A 128 -4.13 -6.65 1.51
C TYR A 128 -4.40 -8.14 1.43
N THR A 129 -3.72 -8.87 0.54
CA THR A 129 -3.77 -10.34 0.60
C THR A 129 -3.25 -10.84 1.94
N ALA A 130 -2.14 -10.29 2.44
CA ALA A 130 -1.56 -10.69 3.71
C ALA A 130 -2.43 -10.33 4.92
N LEU A 131 -3.00 -9.13 4.96
CA LEU A 131 -3.93 -8.71 6.01
C LEU A 131 -5.22 -9.54 5.98
N GLY A 132 -5.79 -9.76 4.79
CA GLY A 132 -7.00 -10.56 4.62
C GLY A 132 -6.84 -12.03 5.00
N ASP A 133 -5.66 -12.61 4.76
CA ASP A 133 -5.31 -13.97 5.20
C ASP A 133 -5.07 -14.05 6.72
N ALA A 134 -4.75 -12.94 7.39
CA ALA A 134 -4.39 -12.90 8.81
C ALA A 134 -5.50 -12.47 9.75
N THR A 135 -6.41 -11.59 9.32
CA THR A 135 -7.53 -11.14 10.16
C THR A 135 -8.60 -12.22 10.30
N GLU A 136 -9.25 -12.30 11.45
CA GLU A 136 -10.46 -13.10 11.63
C GLU A 136 -11.75 -12.28 11.57
N GLU A 137 -11.65 -10.95 11.65
CA GLU A 137 -12.80 -10.07 11.52
C GLU A 137 -13.36 -10.14 10.08
N PRO A 138 -14.63 -10.56 9.90
CA PRO A 138 -15.20 -10.89 8.60
C PRO A 138 -15.28 -9.69 7.64
N VAL A 139 -15.57 -8.49 8.14
CA VAL A 139 -15.71 -7.30 7.29
C VAL A 139 -14.35 -6.86 6.75
N LEU A 140 -13.32 -6.81 7.58
CA LEU A 140 -11.95 -6.50 7.14
C LEU A 140 -11.46 -7.54 6.14
N LYS A 141 -11.70 -8.83 6.42
CA LYS A 141 -11.36 -9.94 5.51
C LYS A 141 -12.01 -9.73 4.14
N HIS A 142 -13.25 -9.25 4.10
CA HIS A 142 -13.95 -8.94 2.86
C HIS A 142 -13.36 -7.72 2.14
N ILE A 143 -13.15 -6.61 2.85
CA ILE A 143 -12.54 -5.38 2.32
C ILE A 143 -11.15 -5.68 1.72
N CYS A 144 -10.29 -6.38 2.45
CA CYS A 144 -8.96 -6.75 1.96
C CYS A 144 -9.01 -7.58 0.67
N LYS A 145 -9.99 -8.47 0.51
CA LYS A 145 -10.15 -9.26 -0.72
C LYS A 145 -10.59 -8.40 -1.91
N LEU A 146 -11.51 -7.45 -1.68
CA LEU A 146 -11.96 -6.51 -2.70
C LEU A 146 -10.80 -5.62 -3.16
N ILE A 147 -10.11 -4.99 -2.21
CA ILE A 147 -8.97 -4.13 -2.51
C ILE A 147 -7.88 -4.92 -3.22
N ALA A 148 -7.44 -6.07 -2.70
CA ALA A 148 -6.39 -6.88 -3.34
C ALA A 148 -6.72 -7.31 -4.78
N ALA A 149 -8.01 -7.49 -5.09
CA ALA A 149 -8.48 -7.77 -6.46
C ALA A 149 -8.41 -6.53 -7.35
N ASP A 150 -8.78 -5.36 -6.81
CA ASP A 150 -8.65 -4.06 -7.49
C ASP A 150 -7.20 -3.73 -7.78
N GLU A 151 -6.29 -3.90 -6.82
CA GLU A 151 -4.85 -3.66 -7.03
C GLU A 151 -4.26 -4.56 -8.12
N TYR A 152 -4.80 -5.77 -8.27
CA TYR A 152 -4.41 -6.63 -9.38
C TYR A 152 -4.89 -6.08 -10.74
N ARG A 153 -6.08 -5.44 -10.77
CA ARG A 153 -6.59 -4.73 -11.96
C ARG A 153 -5.80 -3.44 -12.20
N HIS A 154 -5.45 -2.69 -11.16
CA HIS A 154 -4.63 -1.48 -11.22
C HIS A 154 -3.23 -1.81 -11.75
N PHE A 155 -2.61 -2.88 -11.25
CA PHE A 155 -1.36 -3.39 -11.80
C PHE A 155 -1.47 -3.65 -13.29
N LYS A 156 -2.55 -4.31 -13.74
CA LYS A 156 -2.76 -4.59 -15.17
C LYS A 156 -2.91 -3.30 -15.97
N LEU A 157 -3.68 -2.32 -15.46
CA LEU A 157 -3.83 -1.00 -16.07
C LEU A 157 -2.45 -0.35 -16.27
N PHE A 158 -1.67 -0.17 -15.22
CA PHE A 158 -0.35 0.46 -15.34
C PHE A 158 0.59 -0.36 -16.21
N TYR A 159 0.55 -1.69 -16.13
CA TYR A 159 1.36 -2.57 -16.95
C TYR A 159 1.05 -2.45 -18.45
N ASP A 160 -0.22 -2.39 -18.83
CA ASP A 160 -0.62 -2.28 -20.24
C ASP A 160 -0.20 -0.92 -20.82
N HIS A 161 -0.40 0.17 -20.07
CA HIS A 161 0.12 1.48 -20.47
C HIS A 161 1.65 1.52 -20.47
N MET A 162 2.32 0.85 -19.51
CA MET A 162 3.78 0.76 -19.43
C MET A 162 4.35 0.12 -20.69
N ARG A 163 3.73 -0.94 -21.20
CA ARG A 163 4.14 -1.59 -22.45
C ARG A 163 4.04 -0.66 -23.65
N ARG A 164 2.94 0.09 -23.79
CA ARG A 164 2.80 1.08 -24.89
C ARG A 164 3.91 2.12 -24.88
N TYR A 165 4.30 2.61 -23.70
CA TYR A 165 5.40 3.57 -23.56
C TYR A 165 6.77 2.93 -23.75
N LEU A 166 6.97 1.71 -23.25
CA LEU A 166 8.23 0.97 -23.42
C LEU A 166 8.55 0.72 -24.90
N ASP A 167 7.55 0.46 -25.74
CA ASP A 167 7.74 0.28 -27.19
C ASP A 167 8.24 1.55 -27.88
N ARG A 168 7.94 2.73 -27.32
CA ARG A 168 8.35 4.06 -27.82
C ARG A 168 9.68 4.51 -27.23
N GLU A 169 9.80 4.52 -25.90
CA GLU A 169 10.94 5.05 -25.16
C GLU A 169 12.11 4.04 -25.08
N LYS A 170 11.82 2.74 -25.25
CA LYS A 170 12.81 1.65 -25.36
C LYS A 170 13.85 1.63 -24.23
N ILE A 171 13.45 1.97 -23.01
CA ILE A 171 14.36 1.96 -21.86
C ILE A 171 14.93 0.55 -21.62
N GLY A 172 16.24 0.48 -21.40
CA GLY A 172 16.96 -0.78 -21.26
C GLY A 172 16.53 -1.59 -20.03
N PHE A 173 16.73 -2.91 -20.09
CA PHE A 173 16.42 -3.84 -19.00
C PHE A 173 17.03 -3.41 -17.65
N LEU A 174 18.29 -2.97 -17.62
CA LEU A 174 18.94 -2.52 -16.39
C LEU A 174 18.29 -1.27 -15.79
N SER A 175 17.78 -0.36 -16.61
CA SER A 175 17.04 0.81 -16.12
C SER A 175 15.71 0.42 -15.53
N ARG A 176 14.99 -0.50 -16.16
CA ARG A 176 13.74 -1.06 -15.62
C ARG A 176 13.96 -1.74 -14.26
N LEU A 177 15.01 -2.56 -14.16
CA LEU A 177 15.38 -3.22 -12.90
C LEU A 177 15.74 -2.22 -11.80
N ARG A 178 16.52 -1.17 -12.13
CA ARG A 178 16.91 -0.12 -11.18
C ARG A 178 15.70 0.65 -10.66
N ILE A 179 14.77 1.03 -11.53
CA ILE A 179 13.56 1.76 -11.16
C ILE A 179 12.67 0.88 -10.25
N ALA A 180 12.46 -0.38 -10.64
CA ALA A 180 11.70 -1.33 -9.82
C ALA A 180 12.33 -1.54 -8.44
N ALA A 181 13.64 -1.80 -8.39
CA ALA A 181 14.37 -1.99 -7.13
C ALA A 181 14.37 -0.72 -6.27
N GLY A 182 14.53 0.45 -6.88
CA GLY A 182 14.44 1.75 -6.21
C GLY A 182 13.08 1.93 -5.54
N ARG A 183 11.98 1.74 -6.27
CA ARG A 183 10.64 1.89 -5.70
C ARG A 183 10.31 0.86 -4.63
N ILE A 184 10.79 -0.38 -4.75
CA ILE A 184 10.66 -1.38 -3.66
C ILE A 184 11.46 -0.94 -2.42
N GLY A 185 12.64 -0.34 -2.61
CA GLY A 185 13.46 0.21 -1.54
C GLY A 185 12.80 1.39 -0.82
N GLU A 186 12.06 2.22 -1.56
CA GLU A 186 11.25 3.33 -1.05
C GLU A 186 9.98 2.90 -0.29
N SER A 187 9.74 1.59 -0.08
CA SER A 187 8.59 1.10 0.72
C SER A 187 8.53 1.64 2.15
N GLU A 188 9.59 2.30 2.61
CA GLU A 188 9.70 3.03 3.88
C GLU A 188 9.42 4.54 3.69
N ASP A 189 8.53 4.87 2.73
CA ASP A 189 8.18 6.23 2.30
C ASP A 189 7.66 7.09 3.45
N ASP A 190 7.89 8.40 3.35
CA ASP A 190 7.45 9.38 4.34
C ASP A 190 5.93 9.44 4.45
N GLU A 191 5.22 9.15 3.35
CA GLU A 191 3.75 9.12 3.29
C GLU A 191 3.16 8.16 4.34
N LEU A 192 3.65 6.92 4.37
CA LEU A 192 3.11 5.87 5.24
C LEU A 192 3.45 6.11 6.70
N ALA A 193 4.66 6.59 6.97
CA ALA A 193 5.09 6.98 8.31
C ALA A 193 4.26 8.17 8.83
N PHE A 194 4.01 9.16 7.99
CA PHE A 194 3.20 10.33 8.33
C PHE A 194 1.71 9.99 8.48
N ALA A 195 1.17 9.09 7.65
CA ALA A 195 -0.17 8.55 7.84
C ALA A 195 -0.29 7.82 9.18
N TYR A 196 0.67 6.95 9.52
CA TYR A 196 0.67 6.28 10.82
C TYR A 196 0.68 7.28 11.99
N HIS A 197 1.50 8.32 11.90
CA HIS A 197 1.54 9.42 12.86
C HIS A 197 0.17 10.10 13.03
N CYS A 198 -0.45 10.51 11.93
CA CYS A 198 -1.73 11.23 11.95
C CYS A 198 -2.88 10.37 12.48
N GLY A 199 -2.85 9.06 12.23
CA GLY A 199 -3.92 8.13 12.60
C GLY A 199 -3.81 7.59 14.02
N ASN A 200 -2.60 7.54 14.59
CA ASN A 200 -2.35 6.79 15.82
C ASN A 200 -1.73 7.62 16.95
N GLU A 201 -1.14 8.78 16.68
CA GLU A 201 -0.51 9.61 17.71
C GLU A 201 -1.33 10.87 17.99
N ALA A 202 -1.32 11.32 19.25
CA ALA A 202 -1.99 12.54 19.66
C ALA A 202 -1.50 13.76 18.86
N GLU A 203 -2.36 14.76 18.69
CA GLU A 203 -2.06 15.96 17.87
C GLU A 203 -0.82 16.73 18.32
N ASN A 204 -0.55 16.75 19.62
CA ASN A 204 0.60 17.41 20.21
C ASN A 204 1.90 16.59 20.15
N THR A 205 1.85 15.36 19.65
CA THR A 205 3.04 14.52 19.49
C THR A 205 3.81 15.01 18.25
N PRO A 206 5.11 15.30 18.34
CA PRO A 206 5.90 15.68 17.16
C PRO A 206 6.11 14.48 16.22
N TYR A 207 5.99 14.71 14.92
CA TYR A 207 6.26 13.69 13.91
C TYR A 207 7.72 13.20 13.98
N SER A 208 7.90 11.88 13.86
CA SER A 208 9.20 11.24 13.71
C SER A 208 9.08 10.08 12.72
N HIS A 209 9.67 10.25 11.55
CA HIS A 209 9.69 9.23 10.50
C HIS A 209 10.17 7.88 11.05
N GLU A 210 11.34 7.85 11.69
CA GLU A 210 11.95 6.62 12.23
C GLU A 210 11.03 5.87 13.20
N ARG A 211 10.37 6.59 14.12
CA ARG A 211 9.46 5.98 15.10
C ARG A 211 8.24 5.40 14.41
N CYS A 212 7.58 6.18 13.57
CA CYS A 212 6.32 5.81 12.96
C CYS A 212 6.51 4.68 11.93
N ILE A 213 7.57 4.73 11.11
CA ILE A 213 7.86 3.65 10.17
C ILE A 213 8.24 2.36 10.89
N ALA A 214 8.98 2.44 12.00
CA ALA A 214 9.34 1.27 12.78
C ALA A 214 8.13 0.62 13.46
N ALA A 215 7.23 1.43 14.02
CA ALA A 215 5.97 0.95 14.57
C ALA A 215 5.16 0.22 13.49
N TYR A 216 4.91 0.88 12.35
CA TYR A 216 4.15 0.31 11.23
C TYR A 216 4.79 -0.97 10.67
N MET A 217 6.06 -0.90 10.25
CA MET A 217 6.71 -2.01 9.53
C MET A 217 6.94 -3.24 10.40
N SER A 218 7.20 -3.05 11.70
CA SER A 218 7.39 -4.17 12.62
C SER A 218 6.16 -5.07 12.72
N GLN A 219 4.97 -4.47 12.64
CA GLN A 219 3.67 -5.14 12.68
C GLN A 219 3.28 -5.64 11.30
N ALA A 220 3.26 -4.76 10.28
CA ALA A 220 2.82 -5.08 8.93
C ALA A 220 3.58 -6.28 8.32
N MET A 221 4.92 -6.31 8.47
CA MET A 221 5.74 -7.43 7.98
C MET A 221 5.43 -8.75 8.71
N GLY A 222 4.77 -8.70 9.87
CA GLY A 222 4.40 -9.88 10.65
C GLY A 222 3.27 -10.70 10.05
N TYR A 223 2.43 -10.08 9.23
CA TYR A 223 1.29 -10.73 8.55
C TYR A 223 1.70 -11.43 7.25
N TYR A 224 2.88 -11.12 6.71
CA TYR A 224 3.36 -11.74 5.49
C TYR A 224 3.74 -13.22 5.68
N ARG A 225 3.39 -14.02 4.68
CA ARG A 225 3.78 -15.42 4.51
C ARG A 225 4.53 -15.57 3.19
N TYR A 226 5.23 -16.69 3.03
CA TYR A 226 6.08 -16.92 1.85
C TYR A 226 5.30 -16.80 0.53
N HIS A 227 4.06 -17.27 0.47
CA HIS A 227 3.25 -17.23 -0.76
C HIS A 227 2.86 -15.79 -1.16
N HIS A 228 2.68 -14.88 -0.21
CA HIS A 228 2.47 -13.45 -0.51
C HIS A 228 3.68 -12.88 -1.28
N ILE A 229 4.89 -13.17 -0.78
CA ILE A 229 6.15 -12.72 -1.42
C ILE A 229 6.37 -13.42 -2.76
N GLN A 230 5.97 -14.68 -2.90
CA GLN A 230 6.04 -15.40 -4.16
C GLN A 230 5.18 -14.74 -5.23
N ARG A 231 3.94 -14.38 -4.90
CA ARG A 231 3.02 -13.70 -5.82
C ARG A 231 3.57 -12.33 -6.21
N ALA A 232 3.99 -11.53 -5.23
CA ALA A 232 4.59 -10.21 -5.47
C ALA A 232 5.83 -10.30 -6.36
N THR A 233 6.72 -11.27 -6.11
CA THR A 233 7.93 -11.49 -6.94
C THR A 233 7.56 -11.78 -8.39
N GLY A 234 6.53 -12.58 -8.65
CA GLY A 234 6.05 -12.84 -10.00
C GLY A 234 5.57 -11.59 -10.73
N MET A 235 4.83 -10.71 -10.04
CA MET A 235 4.35 -9.43 -10.59
C MET A 235 5.51 -8.46 -10.87
N VAL A 236 6.48 -8.35 -9.95
CA VAL A 236 7.71 -7.56 -10.17
C VAL A 236 8.46 -8.06 -11.39
N PHE A 237 8.67 -9.37 -11.50
CA PHE A 237 9.37 -9.97 -12.65
C PHE A 237 8.69 -9.61 -13.96
N LYS A 238 7.36 -9.71 -14.00
CA LYS A 238 6.58 -9.36 -15.18
C LYS A 238 6.77 -7.90 -15.60
N SER A 239 6.79 -6.95 -14.68
CA SER A 239 6.94 -5.51 -15.01
C SER A 239 8.32 -5.17 -15.57
N VAL A 240 9.38 -5.86 -15.13
CA VAL A 240 10.75 -5.66 -15.64
C VAL A 240 11.10 -6.54 -16.85
N GLY A 241 10.16 -7.38 -17.32
CA GLY A 241 10.34 -8.25 -18.49
C GLY A 241 11.03 -9.58 -18.21
N LEU A 242 11.02 -10.05 -16.97
CA LEU A 242 11.45 -11.40 -16.59
C LEU A 242 10.26 -12.37 -16.54
N MET A 243 10.55 -13.66 -16.67
CA MET A 243 9.53 -14.72 -16.56
C MET A 243 9.00 -14.81 -15.11
N PRO A 244 7.69 -14.68 -14.86
CA PRO A 244 7.13 -14.62 -13.51
C PRO A 244 7.30 -15.93 -12.72
N HIS A 245 7.51 -17.04 -13.43
CA HIS A 245 7.71 -18.37 -12.86
C HIS A 245 9.00 -19.00 -13.41
N GLY A 246 9.63 -19.85 -12.60
CA GLY A 246 10.86 -20.55 -12.94
C GLY A 246 11.92 -20.43 -11.85
N ARG A 247 13.09 -21.01 -12.10
CA ARG A 247 14.16 -21.12 -11.08
C ARG A 247 14.63 -19.77 -10.55
N LEU A 248 14.77 -18.77 -11.44
CA LEU A 248 15.18 -17.41 -11.07
C LEU A 248 14.14 -16.75 -10.15
N SER A 249 12.86 -16.80 -10.52
CA SER A 249 11.76 -16.26 -9.70
C SER A 249 11.68 -16.93 -8.33
N THR A 250 11.80 -18.27 -8.28
CA THR A 250 11.85 -19.01 -7.01
C THR A 250 13.03 -18.61 -6.13
N LEU A 251 14.23 -18.44 -6.70
CA LEU A 251 15.41 -18.02 -5.95
C LEU A 251 15.26 -16.59 -5.43
N SER A 252 14.77 -15.67 -6.26
CA SER A 252 14.49 -14.29 -5.86
C SER A 252 13.41 -14.21 -4.79
N THR A 253 12.40 -15.08 -4.83
CA THR A 253 11.36 -15.16 -3.78
C THR A 253 11.99 -15.57 -2.45
N LYS A 254 12.86 -16.59 -2.43
CA LYS A 254 13.57 -17.02 -1.21
C LYS A 254 14.44 -15.91 -0.64
N LEU A 255 15.15 -15.18 -1.51
CA LEU A 255 15.97 -14.04 -1.09
C LEU A 255 15.09 -12.90 -0.53
N ALA A 256 14.03 -12.51 -1.23
CA ALA A 256 13.11 -11.47 -0.81
C ALA A 256 12.45 -11.82 0.54
N TRP A 257 12.02 -13.08 0.72
CA TRP A 257 11.49 -13.57 1.99
C TRP A 257 12.53 -13.47 3.12
N ALA A 258 13.76 -13.93 2.89
CA ALA A 258 14.82 -13.82 3.88
C ALA A 258 15.15 -12.36 4.25
N LEU A 259 15.15 -11.46 3.27
CA LEU A 259 15.35 -10.03 3.48
C LEU A 259 14.21 -9.40 4.28
N MET A 260 12.95 -9.71 3.95
CA MET A 260 11.78 -9.25 4.72
C MET A 260 11.86 -9.71 6.18
N GLN A 261 12.19 -10.99 6.42
CA GLN A 261 12.33 -11.52 7.78
C GLN A 261 13.48 -10.85 8.55
N ARG A 262 14.57 -10.48 7.88
CA ARG A 262 15.67 -9.71 8.49
C ARG A 262 15.25 -8.28 8.80
N ARG A 263 14.55 -7.60 7.89
CA ARG A 263 14.03 -6.23 8.08
C ARG A 263 13.03 -6.17 9.23
N ARG A 264 12.08 -7.10 9.31
CA ARG A 264 11.16 -7.21 10.44
C ARG A 264 11.89 -7.30 11.77
N LYS A 265 12.92 -8.16 11.86
CA LYS A 265 13.77 -8.29 13.06
C LYS A 265 14.52 -7.00 13.39
N HIS A 266 14.91 -6.21 12.40
CA HIS A 266 15.54 -4.92 12.62
C HIS A 266 14.55 -3.93 13.23
N PHE A 267 13.35 -3.76 12.66
CA PHE A 267 12.33 -2.86 13.20
C PHE A 267 11.85 -3.27 14.61
N LEU A 268 11.67 -4.56 14.87
CA LEU A 268 11.34 -5.09 16.20
C LEU A 268 12.42 -4.82 17.26
N ARG A 269 13.65 -4.47 16.88
CA ARG A 269 14.71 -4.12 17.84
C ARG A 269 14.69 -2.64 18.23
N GLN A 270 14.05 -1.79 17.43
CA GLN A 270 13.92 -0.38 17.72
C GLN A 270 12.91 -0.15 18.85
N PRO A 271 13.06 0.90 19.68
CA PRO A 271 12.15 1.17 20.81
C PRO A 271 10.68 1.18 20.39
N ALA A 272 10.35 1.93 19.34
CA ALA A 272 9.00 2.03 18.80
C ALA A 272 8.41 0.68 18.36
N GLY A 273 9.23 -0.16 17.71
CA GLY A 273 8.81 -1.50 17.29
C GLY A 273 8.63 -2.47 18.47
N LYS A 274 9.40 -2.29 19.56
CA LYS A 274 9.21 -3.05 20.80
C LYS A 274 7.95 -2.61 21.52
N ASP A 275 7.71 -1.31 21.63
CA ASP A 275 6.57 -0.74 22.33
C ASP A 275 5.26 -1.13 21.62
N ALA A 276 5.24 -1.05 20.29
CA ALA A 276 4.13 -1.57 19.48
C ALA A 276 3.90 -3.06 19.75
N ALA A 277 4.96 -3.90 19.70
CA ALA A 277 4.85 -5.33 19.99
C ALA A 277 4.43 -5.65 21.44
N MET A 278 4.79 -4.81 22.41
CA MET A 278 4.43 -4.97 23.82
C MET A 278 2.98 -4.54 24.10
N GLN A 279 2.54 -3.40 23.56
CA GLN A 279 1.14 -2.97 23.60
C GLN A 279 0.22 -4.05 22.98
N MET A 280 0.66 -4.68 21.89
CA MET A 280 -0.04 -5.81 21.29
C MET A 280 -0.18 -6.99 22.25
N GLN A 281 0.91 -7.40 22.92
CA GLN A 281 0.87 -8.52 23.87
C GLN A 281 0.03 -8.23 25.11
N SER A 282 -0.10 -6.96 25.53
CA SER A 282 -0.97 -6.59 26.64
C SER A 282 -2.44 -6.56 26.24
N LEU A 283 -2.77 -6.03 25.06
CA LEU A 283 -4.15 -6.00 24.55
C LEU A 283 -4.68 -7.41 24.27
N ALA A 284 -3.87 -8.28 23.68
CA ALA A 284 -4.23 -9.69 23.45
C ALA A 284 -4.38 -10.53 24.73
N LYS A 285 -3.92 -10.03 25.89
CA LYS A 285 -4.13 -10.67 27.20
C LYS A 285 -5.31 -10.09 27.98
N ALA A 286 -5.82 -8.93 27.56
CA ALA A 286 -6.91 -8.21 28.20
C ALA A 286 -8.26 -8.46 27.50
N ALA A 287 -8.24 -8.93 26.25
CA ALA A 287 -9.36 -9.52 25.52
C ALA A 287 -9.47 -11.03 25.84
#